data_AF-A0A9N8MHJ0-F1
#
_entry.id   AF-A0A9N8MHJ0-F1
#
_cell.length_a   1.000
_cell.length_b   1.000
_cell.length_c   1.000
_cell.angle_alpha   90.00
_cell.angle_beta   90.00
_cell.angle_gamma   90.00
#
_symmetry.space_group_name_H-M   'P 1'
#
loop_
_entity.id
_entity.type
_entity.pdbx_description
1 polymer ?
#
loop_
_entity_poly.entity_id
_entity_poly.type
_entity_poly.pdbx_seq_one_letter_code
_entity_poly.pdbx_strand_id
1 'polypeptide(L)' 'MTEENNVVIAEGNVVASFKNGDILNADFCDVFEMENGLIKKLVSYLMQKNNPNIYKT' A
#
# COMPACT_ATOMS: atom_id res chain seq x y z
N MET A 1 -7.74 -3.73 8.74
CA MET A 1 -8.46 -2.47 8.50
C MET A 1 -8.91 -1.94 9.85
N THR A 2 -8.60 -0.69 10.15
CA THR A 2 -9.08 0.02 11.34
C THR A 2 -9.82 1.28 10.90
N GLU A 3 -10.81 1.70 11.67
CA GLU A 3 -11.57 2.92 11.43
C GLU A 3 -11.77 3.65 12.76
N GLU A 4 -11.27 4.88 12.86
CA GLU A 4 -11.39 5.71 14.06
C GLU A 4 -11.31 7.19 13.69
N ASN A 5 -12.12 8.05 14.32
CA ASN A 5 -12.04 9.51 14.18
C ASN A 5 -12.06 10.02 12.71
N ASN A 6 -12.92 9.44 11.86
CA ASN A 6 -12.98 9.70 10.41
C ASN A 6 -11.67 9.39 9.66
N VAL A 7 -10.84 8.50 10.18
CA VAL A 7 -9.67 7.96 9.49
C VAL A 7 -9.86 6.47 9.31
N VAL A 8 -9.77 6.00 8.07
CA VAL A 8 -9.77 4.58 7.72
C VAL A 8 -8.36 4.19 7.29
N ILE A 9 -7.83 3.12 7.88
CA ILE A 9 -6.53 2.56 7.50
C ILE A 9 -6.75 1.17 6.91
N ALA A 10 -6.31 1.00 5.66
CA ALA A 10 -6.27 -0.27 4.96
C ALA A 10 -4.81 -0.72 4.78
N GLU A 11 -4.50 -1.93 5.21
CA GLU A 11 -3.16 -2.51 5.12
C GLU A 11 -3.25 -3.82 4.35
N GLY A 12 -2.18 -4.17 3.63
CA GLY A 12 -2.12 -5.45 2.96
C GLY A 12 -0.84 -5.65 2.15
N ASN A 13 -0.85 -6.71 1.36
CA ASN A 13 0.19 -7.03 0.40
C ASN A 13 -0.39 -6.93 -1.02
N VAL A 14 0.41 -6.44 -1.95
CA VAL A 14 0.08 -6.35 -3.37
C VAL A 14 1.18 -6.99 -4.21
N VAL A 15 0.77 -7.84 -5.15
CA VAL A 15 1.62 -8.36 -6.22
C VAL A 15 0.99 -8.00 -7.55
N ALA A 16 1.75 -7.32 -8.41
CA ALA A 16 1.25 -6.85 -9.70
C ALA A 16 2.37 -6.83 -10.76
N SER A 17 1.98 -6.86 -12.03
CA SER A 17 2.91 -6.71 -13.14
C SER A 17 2.86 -5.27 -13.67
N PHE A 18 4.02 -4.62 -13.75
CA PHE A 18 4.18 -3.36 -14.46
C PHE A 18 4.08 -3.59 -15.97
N LYS A 19 3.74 -2.52 -16.72
CA LYS A 19 3.62 -2.59 -18.19
C LYS A 19 4.91 -2.99 -18.90
N ASN A 20 6.07 -2.74 -18.27
CA ASN A 20 7.38 -3.12 -18.79
C ASN A 20 7.74 -4.60 -18.49
N GLY A 21 6.87 -5.35 -17.81
CA GLY A 21 7.10 -6.75 -17.45
C GLY A 21 7.69 -6.96 -16.05
N ASP A 22 8.12 -5.90 -15.36
CA ASP A 22 8.63 -6.01 -13.99
C ASP A 22 7.51 -6.38 -13.01
N ILE A 23 7.87 -7.04 -11.91
CA ILE A 23 6.92 -7.43 -10.85
C ILE A 23 7.03 -6.47 -9.68
N LEU A 24 5.93 -5.83 -9.32
CA LEU A 24 5.72 -5.25 -8.01
C LEU A 24 5.39 -6.36 -7.02
N ASN A 25 6.13 -6.44 -5.93
CA ASN A 25 5.74 -7.19 -4.73
C ASN A 25 5.99 -6.26 -3.55
N ALA A 26 4.92 -5.82 -2.90
CA ALA A 26 4.99 -4.75 -1.91
C ALA A 26 3.97 -4.93 -0.78
N ASP A 27 4.29 -4.41 0.39
CA ASP A 27 3.29 -4.13 1.41
C ASP A 27 2.79 -2.69 1.25
N PHE A 28 1.52 -2.46 1.57
CA PHE A 28 0.91 -1.14 1.53
C PHE A 28 0.17 -0.81 2.83
N CYS A 29 0.09 0.48 3.13
CA CYS A 29 -0.75 1.07 4.17
C CYS A 29 -1.37 2.35 3.59
N ASP A 30 -2.66 2.30 3.29
CA ASP A 30 -3.44 3.42 2.78
C ASP A 30 -4.23 4.06 3.93
N VAL A 31 -4.04 5.36 4.12
CA VAL A 31 -4.72 6.16 5.13
C VAL A 31 -5.70 7.09 4.42
N PHE A 32 -7.00 6.85 4.63
CA PHE A 32 -8.08 7.67 4.11
C PHE A 32 -8.59 8.59 5.23
N GLU A 33 -8.39 9.90 5.07
CA GLU A 33 -9.09 10.90 5.88
C GLU A 33 -10.46 11.15 5.24
N MET A 34 -11.53 10.96 6.01
CA MET A 34 -12.92 11.01 5.57
C MET A 34 -13.57 12.33 5.99
N GLU A 35 -14.50 12.84 5.17
CA GLU A 35 -15.35 13.98 5.50
C GLU A 35 -16.73 13.76 4.87
N ASN A 36 -17.80 13.85 5.66
CA ASN A 36 -19.18 13.63 5.22
C ASN A 36 -19.39 12.28 4.49
N GLY A 37 -18.70 11.23 4.94
CA GLY A 37 -18.78 9.89 4.35
C GLY A 37 -18.02 9.71 3.04
N LEU A 38 -17.24 10.71 2.61
CA LEU A 38 -16.43 10.68 1.40
C LEU A 38 -14.93 10.79 1.75
N ILE A 39 -14.06 10.33 0.85
CA ILE A 39 -12.62 10.50 1.00
C ILE A 39 -12.26 11.95 0.73
N LYS A 40 -11.71 12.63 1.75
CA LYS A 40 -11.16 13.99 1.63
C LYS A 40 -9.69 13.96 1.22
N LYS A 41 -8.91 13.02 1.74
CA LYS A 41 -7.48 12.88 1.48
C LYS A 41 -7.04 11.43 1.60
N LEU A 42 -6.08 11.05 0.75
CA LEU A 42 -5.39 9.77 0.77
C LEU A 42 -3.89 10.02 0.99
N VAL A 43 -3.29 9.29 1.93
CA VAL A 43 -1.85 9.10 2.03
C VAL A 43 -1.56 7.61 1.90
N SER A 44 -0.77 7.24 0.89
CA SER A 44 -0.38 5.85 0.64
C SER A 44 1.09 5.65 0.98
N TYR A 45 1.37 4.67 1.82
CA TYR A 45 2.71 4.15 2.05
C TYR A 45 2.84 2.83 1.32
N LEU A 46 3.80 2.74 0.40
CA LEU A 46 4.09 1.52 -0.36
C LEU A 46 5.54 1.14 -0.13
N MET A 47 5.77 -0.08 0.33
CA MET A 47 7.10 -0.63 0.58
C MET A 47 7.34 -1.83 -0.30
N GLN A 48 8.13 -1.64 -1.34
CA GLN A 48 8.56 -2.74 -2.19
C GLN A 48 9.42 -3.71 -1.38
N LYS A 49 9.03 -4.98 -1.40
CA LYS A 49 9.80 -6.05 -0.80
C LYS A 49 11.02 -6.31 -1.68
N ASN A 50 12.21 -6.15 -1.10
CA ASN A 50 13.42 -6.59 -1.76
C ASN A 50 13.33 -8.10 -2.01
N ASN A 51 13.76 -8.54 -3.19
CA ASN A 51 13.95 -9.95 -3.47
C ASN A 51 15.08 -10.46 -2.55
N PRO A 52 14.86 -11.39 -1.62
CA PRO A 52 15.90 -11.82 -0.67
C PRO A 52 17.11 -12.51 -1.34
N ASN A 53 17.04 -12.79 -2.65
CA ASN A 53 18.08 -13.52 -3.39
C ASN A 53 19.13 -12.64 -4.09
N ILE A 54 19.06 -11.30 -4.01
CA ILE A 54 20.11 -10.43 -4.60
C ILE A 54 21.35 -10.22 -3.72
N TYR A 55 21.36 -10.73 -2.48
CA TYR A 55 22.51 -10.64 -1.56
C TYR A 55 23.16 -12.00 -1.24
N LYS A 56 22.73 -13.07 -1.90
CA LYS A 56 23.36 -14.40 -1.80
C LYS A 56 24.18 -14.66 -3.06
N THR A 57 25.42 -14.18 -3.05
CA THR A 57 26.52 -14.68 -3.89
C THR A 57 27.30 -15.75 -3.14
#